data_AF-L0HFY1-F1
#
_entry.id   AF-L0HFY1-F1
#
_cell.length_a   1.000
_cell.length_b   1.000
_cell.length_c   1.000
_cell.angle_alpha   90.00
_cell.angle_beta   90.00
_cell.angle_gamma   90.00
#
_symmetry.space_group_name_H-M   'P 1'
#
loop_
_entity.id
_entity.type
_entity.pdbx_description
1 polymer ?
#
loop_
_entity_poly.entity_id
_entity_poly.type
_entity_poly.pdbx_seq_one_letter_code
_entity_poly.pdbx_strand_id
1 'polypeptide(L)' 'MMMDVARPAIASAYDYRHLDRIREKFHEVFGRECTLRDDVLLKRYNLSPDGELIMFIR' A
#
# COMPACT_ATOMS: atom_id res chain seq x y z
N MET A 1 -12.29 24.86 -4.26
CA MET A 1 -11.88 24.36 -2.94
C MET A 1 -11.89 22.85 -3.03
N MET A 2 -10.73 22.22 -3.18
CA MET A 2 -10.63 20.75 -3.08
C MET A 2 -10.62 20.41 -1.60
N MET A 3 -11.51 19.51 -1.19
CA MET A 3 -11.56 19.06 0.20
C MET A 3 -10.30 18.24 0.49
N ASP A 4 -9.42 18.76 1.34
CA ASP A 4 -8.38 18.00 2.01
C ASP A 4 -9.06 16.93 2.87
N VAL A 5 -9.17 15.72 2.30
CA VAL A 5 -9.51 14.53 3.07
C VAL A 5 -8.33 14.29 3.98
N ALA A 6 -8.42 14.74 5.23
CA ALA A 6 -7.41 14.52 6.25
C ALA A 6 -7.09 13.02 6.32
N ARG A 7 -5.93 12.63 5.78
CA ARG A 7 -5.46 11.25 5.81
C ARG A 7 -5.20 10.91 7.29
N PRO A 8 -5.77 9.83 7.81
CA PRO A 8 -5.60 9.45 9.21
C PRO A 8 -4.12 9.25 9.54
N ALA A 9 -3.76 9.46 10.82
CA ALA A 9 -2.40 9.47 11.37
C ALA A 9 -1.69 8.09 11.33
N ILE A 10 -1.60 7.48 10.15
CA ILE A 10 -0.87 6.26 9.92
C ILE A 10 0.48 6.65 9.34
N ALA A 11 1.44 6.75 10.25
CA ALA A 11 2.84 6.41 9.99
C ALA A 11 3.63 7.38 9.08
N SER A 12 4.95 7.26 9.13
CA SER A 12 5.92 8.22 8.64
C SER A 12 5.82 8.49 7.13
N ALA A 13 6.49 9.52 6.61
CA ALA A 13 6.60 9.75 5.16
C ALA A 13 7.12 8.53 4.37
N TYR A 14 7.85 7.63 5.03
CA TYR A 14 8.29 6.36 4.48
C TYR A 14 7.12 5.40 4.24
N ASP A 15 6.16 5.33 5.15
CA ASP A 15 5.02 4.40 5.08
C ASP A 15 4.07 4.75 3.94
N TYR A 16 3.89 6.05 3.65
CA TYR A 16 3.10 6.50 2.49
C TYR A 16 3.74 6.10 1.16
N ARG A 17 5.04 6.34 0.98
CA ARG A 17 5.75 5.91 -0.24
C ARG A 17 5.73 4.38 -0.40
N HIS A 18 5.83 3.67 0.71
CA HIS A 18 5.78 2.22 0.71
C HIS A 18 4.40 1.69 0.30
N LEU A 19 3.32 2.28 0.84
CA LEU A 19 1.94 1.98 0.47
C LEU A 19 1.66 2.22 -1.02
N ASP A 20 2.10 3.36 -1.56
CA ASP A 20 1.92 3.68 -2.98
C ASP A 20 2.58 2.61 -3.87
N ARG A 21 3.81 2.20 -3.56
CA ARG A 21 4.50 1.14 -4.29
C ARG A 21 3.83 -0.22 -4.16
N ILE A 22 3.29 -0.56 -2.99
CA ILE A 22 2.49 -1.78 -2.80
C ILE A 22 1.26 -1.75 -3.70
N ARG A 23 0.56 -0.60 -3.78
CA ARG A 23 -0.64 -0.43 -4.62
C ARG A 23 -0.32 -0.54 -6.10
N GLU A 24 0.77 0.08 -6.55
CA GLU A 24 1.27 -0.05 -7.93
C GLU A 24 1.55 -1.51 -8.29
N LYS A 25 2.31 -2.23 -7.46
CA LYS A 25 2.65 -3.63 -7.72
C LYS A 25 1.42 -4.54 -7.63
N PHE A 26 0.47 -4.23 -6.75
CA PHE A 26 -0.82 -4.93 -6.70
C PHE A 26 -1.59 -4.77 -8.01
N HIS A 27 -1.66 -3.56 -8.56
CA HIS A 27 -2.28 -3.31 -9.86
C HIS A 27 -1.57 -4.07 -10.98
N GLU A 28 -0.24 -4.06 -11.00
CA GLU A 28 0.58 -4.79 -11.97
C GLU A 28 0.29 -6.31 -11.94
N VAL A 29 0.24 -6.91 -10.75
CA VAL A 29 0.06 -8.37 -10.58
C VAL A 29 -1.38 -8.81 -10.82
N PHE A 30 -2.37 -8.04 -10.34
CA PHE A 30 -3.77 -8.45 -10.35
C PHE A 30 -4.63 -7.75 -11.41
N GLY A 31 -4.07 -6.77 -12.14
CA GLY A 31 -4.77 -6.00 -13.17
C GLY A 31 -5.95 -5.17 -12.64
N ARG A 32 -5.95 -4.82 -11.35
CA ARG A 32 -7.05 -4.08 -10.70
C ARG A 32 -6.56 -3.21 -9.56
N GLU A 33 -7.32 -2.15 -9.32
CA GLU A 33 -7.11 -1.27 -8.17
C GLU A 33 -7.25 -2.01 -6.84
N CYS A 34 -6.34 -1.71 -5.91
CA CYS A 34 -6.39 -2.29 -4.58
C CYS A 34 -7.45 -1.58 -3.72
N THR A 35 -8.52 -2.29 -3.36
CA THR A 35 -9.58 -1.78 -2.48
C THR A 35 -9.31 -1.98 -1.00
N LEU A 36 -8.17 -2.58 -0.64
CA LEU A 36 -7.77 -2.78 0.75
C LEU A 36 -7.39 -1.43 1.38
N ARG A 37 -7.69 -1.30 2.67
CA ARG A 37 -7.27 -0.16 3.48
C ARG A 37 -5.76 -0.22 3.74
N ASP A 38 -5.15 0.94 3.93
CA ASP A 38 -3.71 1.09 4.14
C ASP A 38 -3.19 0.27 5.35
N ASP A 39 -3.94 0.25 6.45
CA ASP A 39 -3.61 -0.53 7.65
C ASP A 39 -3.56 -2.04 7.38
N VAL A 40 -4.42 -2.52 6.48
CA VAL A 40 -4.48 -3.92 6.07
C VAL A 40 -3.36 -4.23 5.08
N LEU A 41 -3.08 -3.32 4.15
CA LEU A 41 -2.00 -3.44 3.19
C LEU A 41 -0.65 -3.59 3.89
N LEU A 42 -0.31 -2.68 4.80
CA LEU A 42 0.96 -2.72 5.54
C LEU A 42 1.12 -3.96 6.43
N LYS A 43 0.01 -4.57 6.88
CA LYS A 43 0.04 -5.79 7.69
C LYS A 43 0.18 -7.06 6.87
N ARG A 44 -0.38 -7.08 5.66
CA ARG A 44 -0.51 -8.27 4.83
C ARG A 44 0.50 -8.33 3.69
N TYR A 45 1.00 -7.19 3.26
CA TYR A 45 1.86 -7.07 2.10
C TYR A 45 3.13 -6.30 2.44
N ASN A 46 4.20 -6.69 1.77
CA ASN A 46 5.46 -5.97 1.74
C ASN A 46 6.08 -6.14 0.35
N LEU A 47 7.12 -5.39 0.06
CA LEU A 47 7.92 -5.56 -1.15
C LEU A 47 9.24 -6.24 -0.80
N SER A 48 9.63 -7.19 -1.64
CA SER A 48 10.98 -7.74 -1.61
C SER A 48 12.02 -6.66 -2.01
N PRO A 49 13.32 -6.90 -1.78
CA PRO A 49 14.36 -5.96 -2.22
C PRO A 49 14.37 -5.69 -3.74
N ASP A 50 13.96 -6.67 -4.54
CA ASP A 50 13.78 -6.57 -6.00
C ASP A 50 12.43 -5.95 -6.43
N GLY A 51 11.54 -5.64 -5.48
CA GLY A 51 10.27 -4.95 -5.75
C GLY A 51 9.08 -5.87 -6.03
N GLU A 52 9.20 -7.17 -5.74
CA GLU A 52 8.12 -8.15 -5.85
C GLU A 52 7.19 -8.09 -4.65
N LEU A 53 5.90 -8.32 -4.89
CA LEU A 53 4.86 -8.26 -3.86
C LEU A 53 4.88 -9.55 -3.02
N ILE A 54 5.25 -9.43 -1.75
CA ILE A 54 5.23 -10.51 -0.76
C ILE A 54 3.94 -10.40 0.05
N MET A 55 3.21 -11.51 0.17
CA MET A 55 2.04 -11.61 1.04
C MET A 55 2.37 -12.44 2.29
N PHE A 56 2.07 -11.91 3.47
CA PHE A 56 2.17 -12.65 4.73
C PHE A 56 0.86 -13.38 5.00
N ILE A 57 0.91 -14.72 4.99
CA ILE A 57 -0.20 -15.58 5.41
C ILE A 57 0.00 -15.87 6.91
N ARG A 58 -0.99 -15.54 7.73
CA ARG A 58 -1.09 -15.95 9.15
C ARG A 58 -2.31 -16.84 9.33
#